data_AF-A0A4Y8S956-F1
#
_entry.id   AF-A0A4Y8S956-F1
#
_cell.length_a   1.000
_cell.length_b   1.000
_cell.length_c   1.000
_cell.angle_alpha   90.00
_cell.angle_beta   90.00
_cell.angle_gamma   90.00
#
_symmetry.space_group_name_H-M   'P 1'
#
loop_
_entity.id
_entity.type
_entity.pdbx_description
1 polymer ?
#
loop_
_entity_poly.entity_id
_entity_poly.type
_entity_poly.pdbx_seq_one_letter_code
_entity_poly.pdbx_strand_id
1 'polypeptide(L)'
;MKSQADKDQFLLLIQQNKKLIFKVCNTYCKDEEDSKDLVQEVIIQPWHAYPNYNDRYKLFTWMYRIALNTAISFYRSHHKRKSATISINEAIFEIADDDSTRQLDEIEEFEQEE
;
A
#
# COMPACT_ATOMS: atom_id res chain seq x y z
N MET A 1 -2.01 27.94 -14.14
CA MET A 1 -1.79 27.63 -12.71
C MET A 1 -2.66 28.59 -11.92
N LYS A 2 -3.53 28.11 -11.01
CA LYS A 2 -4.32 28.99 -10.12
C LYS A 2 -3.39 29.86 -9.25
N SER A 3 -3.88 31.01 -8.81
CA SER A 3 -3.08 32.09 -8.21
C SER A 3 -2.40 31.64 -6.90
N GLN A 4 -1.43 32.42 -6.41
CA GLN A 4 -0.79 32.13 -5.12
C GLN A 4 -1.81 32.03 -3.97
N ALA A 5 -2.85 32.87 -3.99
CA ALA A 5 -3.91 32.86 -2.98
C ALA A 5 -4.71 31.54 -2.95
N ASP A 6 -4.90 30.90 -4.11
CA ASP A 6 -5.61 29.63 -4.22
C ASP A 6 -4.82 28.47 -3.58
N LYS A 7 -3.48 28.53 -3.69
CA LYS A 7 -2.58 27.58 -3.02
C LYS A 7 -2.64 27.73 -1.50
N ASP A 8 -2.61 28.96 -1.02
CA ASP A 8 -2.64 29.25 0.41
C ASP A 8 -3.99 28.82 1.03
N GLN A 9 -5.10 29.02 0.31
CA GLN A 9 -6.42 28.53 0.71
C GLN A 9 -6.47 27.00 0.79
N PHE A 10 -5.88 26.29 -0.18
CA PHE A 10 -5.80 24.83 -0.15
C PHE A 10 -4.97 24.33 1.03
N LEU A 11 -3.80 24.94 1.29
CA LEU A 11 -2.94 24.57 2.42
C LEU A 11 -3.64 24.80 3.76
N LEU A 12 -4.34 25.93 3.92
CA LEU A 12 -5.14 26.21 5.10
C LEU A 12 -6.21 25.13 5.31
N LEU A 13 -6.88 24.71 4.24
CA LEU A 13 -7.92 23.70 4.30
C LEU A 13 -7.36 22.32 4.69
N ILE A 14 -6.20 21.92 4.18
CA ILE A 14 -5.49 20.70 4.62
C ILE A 14 -5.13 20.80 6.11
N GLN A 15 -4.57 21.93 6.55
CA GLN A 15 -4.17 22.13 7.95
C GLN A 15 -5.38 22.04 8.90
N GLN A 16 -6.48 22.71 8.57
CA GLN A 16 -7.72 22.67 9.35
C GLN A 16 -8.31 21.26 9.46
N ASN A 17 -8.14 20.44 8.42
CA ASN A 17 -8.74 19.11 8.32
C ASN A 17 -7.74 17.96 8.56
N LYS A 18 -6.54 18.27 9.05
CA LYS A 18 -5.47 17.28 9.30
C LYS A 18 -5.97 16.09 10.12
N LYS A 19 -6.66 16.34 11.24
CA LYS A 19 -7.18 15.26 12.11
C LYS A 19 -8.11 14.30 11.38
N LEU A 20 -8.95 14.82 10.49
CA LEU A 20 -9.89 14.02 9.71
C LEU A 20 -9.16 13.19 8.64
N ILE A 21 -8.18 13.79 7.96
CA ILE A 21 -7.30 13.08 7.01
C ILE A 21 -6.59 11.91 7.70
N PHE A 22 -5.97 12.15 8.86
CA PHE A 22 -5.32 11.10 9.64
C PHE A 22 -6.31 10.01 10.07
N LYS A 23 -7.52 10.37 10.50
CA LYS A 23 -8.55 9.40 10.88
C LYS A 23 -8.95 8.51 9.69
N VAL A 24 -9.11 9.08 8.49
CA VAL A 24 -9.39 8.30 7.27
C VAL A 24 -8.23 7.35 6.99
N CYS A 25 -7.00 7.84 6.98
CA CYS A 25 -5.83 7.00 6.67
C CYS A 25 -5.69 5.85 7.67
N ASN A 26 -5.80 6.11 8.98
CA ASN A 26 -5.74 5.08 10.02
C ASN A 26 -6.91 4.08 9.96
N THR A 27 -8.03 4.45 9.35
CA THR A 27 -9.17 3.53 9.16
C THR A 27 -8.90 2.54 8.03
N TYR A 28 -8.23 3.00 6.96
CA TYR A 28 -7.93 2.20 5.78
C TYR A 28 -6.53 1.57 5.81
N CYS A 29 -5.69 1.93 6.78
CA CYS A 29 -4.37 1.35 6.96
C CYS A 29 -4.06 1.17 8.45
N LYS A 30 -3.73 -0.07 8.84
CA LYS A 30 -3.34 -0.40 10.22
C LYS A 30 -1.83 -0.38 10.45
N ASP A 31 -1.06 -0.52 9.40
CA ASP A 31 0.40 -0.46 9.45
C ASP A 31 0.86 1.01 9.49
N GLU A 32 1.81 1.33 10.35
CA GLU A 32 2.24 2.71 10.57
C GLU A 32 2.98 3.29 9.36
N GLU A 33 3.79 2.48 8.68
CA GLU A 33 4.58 2.89 7.52
C GLU A 33 3.67 3.12 6.32
N ASP A 34 2.83 2.14 6.01
CA ASP A 34 1.83 2.27 4.95
C ASP A 34 0.85 3.43 5.21
N SER A 35 0.53 3.71 6.48
CA SER A 35 -0.34 4.84 6.83
C SER A 35 0.36 6.18 6.57
N LYS A 36 1.67 6.29 6.78
CA LYS A 36 2.43 7.51 6.46
C LYS A 36 2.46 7.74 4.95
N ASP A 37 2.62 6.68 4.16
CA ASP A 37 2.58 6.75 2.70
C ASP A 37 1.19 7.14 2.21
N LEU A 38 0.14 6.54 2.77
CA LEU A 38 -1.23 6.89 2.42
C LEU A 38 -1.55 8.35 2.74
N VAL A 39 -1.09 8.89 3.88
CA VAL A 39 -1.28 10.31 4.21
C VAL A 39 -0.65 11.22 3.15
N GLN A 40 0.55 10.88 2.67
CA GLN A 40 1.22 11.64 1.61
C GLN A 40 0.40 11.64 0.32
N GLU A 41 -0.04 10.47 -0.14
CA GLU A 41 -0.90 10.33 -1.32
C GLU A 41 -2.20 11.12 -1.19
N VAL A 42 -2.84 11.06 -0.02
CA VAL A 42 -4.09 11.79 0.26
C VAL A 42 -3.92 13.31 0.20
N ILE A 43 -2.70 13.84 0.41
CA ILE A 43 -2.40 15.27 0.28
C ILE A 43 -2.03 15.63 -1.16
N ILE A 44 -1.24 14.78 -1.82
CA ILE A 44 -0.69 15.01 -3.16
C ILE A 44 -1.78 14.90 -4.24
N GLN A 45 -2.64 13.89 -4.17
CA GLN A 45 -3.65 13.65 -5.21
C GLN A 45 -4.63 14.83 -5.38
N PRO A 46 -5.23 15.42 -4.32
CA PRO A 46 -6.06 16.60 -4.47
C PRO A 46 -5.28 17.83 -4.94
N TRP A 47 -4.01 17.98 -4.56
CA TRP A 47 -3.16 19.07 -5.03
C TRP A 47 -2.98 19.03 -6.55
N HIS A 48 -2.67 17.85 -7.10
CA HIS A 48 -2.56 17.66 -8.55
C HIS A 48 -3.89 17.85 -9.27
N ALA A 49 -5.02 17.48 -8.65
CA ALA A 49 -6.35 17.66 -9.22
C ALA A 49 -6.90 19.09 -9.10
N TYR A 50 -6.31 19.93 -8.24
CA TYR A 50 -6.79 21.27 -7.91
C TYR A 50 -6.94 22.24 -9.11
N PRO A 51 -6.08 22.21 -10.16
CA PRO A 51 -6.30 23.00 -11.36
C PRO A 51 -7.67 22.75 -12.02
N ASN A 52 -8.21 21.55 -11.89
CA ASN A 52 -9.51 21.14 -12.44
C ASN A 52 -10.67 21.32 -11.45
N TYR A 53 -10.42 21.87 -10.26
CA TYR A 53 -11.46 22.11 -9.27
C TYR A 53 -12.47 23.15 -9.77
N ASN A 54 -13.75 22.79 -9.65
CA ASN A 54 -14.91 23.60 -10.00
C ASN A 54 -15.61 24.09 -8.72
N ASP A 55 -15.82 25.40 -8.64
CA ASP A 55 -16.40 26.12 -7.50
C ASP A 55 -17.90 25.86 -7.25
N ARG A 56 -18.58 25.13 -8.13
CA ARG A 56 -19.96 24.64 -7.89
C ARG A 56 -20.08 23.70 -6.69
N TYR A 57 -18.99 23.12 -6.23
CA TYR A 57 -18.96 22.24 -5.06
C TYR A 57 -18.12 22.88 -3.95
N LYS A 58 -18.43 22.59 -2.69
CA LYS A 58 -17.55 23.02 -1.58
C LYS A 58 -16.17 22.38 -1.74
N LEU A 59 -15.12 23.19 -1.65
CA LEU A 59 -13.72 22.76 -1.79
C LEU A 59 -13.39 21.58 -0.86
N PHE A 60 -13.84 21.66 0.40
CA PHE A 60 -13.67 20.58 1.37
C PHE A 60 -14.31 19.26 0.91
N THR A 61 -15.55 19.31 0.42
CA THR A 61 -16.27 18.11 -0.04
C THR A 61 -15.60 17.49 -1.25
N TRP A 62 -15.15 18.31 -2.21
CA TRP A 62 -14.41 17.83 -3.37
C TRP A 62 -13.08 17.17 -2.97
N MET A 63 -12.30 17.83 -2.12
CA MET A 63 -11.03 17.29 -1.62
C MET A 63 -11.23 15.98 -0.84
N TYR A 64 -12.23 15.95 0.03
CA TYR A 64 -12.55 14.77 0.83
C TYR A 64 -12.90 13.55 -0.04
N ARG A 65 -13.61 13.76 -1.15
CA ARG A 65 -13.92 12.67 -2.10
C ARG A 65 -12.66 12.12 -2.76
N ILE A 66 -11.72 12.98 -3.15
CA ILE A 66 -10.44 12.55 -3.71
C ILE A 66 -9.66 11.76 -2.65
N ALA A 67 -9.49 12.32 -1.45
CA ALA A 67 -8.83 11.67 -0.32
C ALA A 67 -9.39 10.27 -0.03
N LEU A 68 -10.72 10.16 0.05
CA LEU A 68 -11.40 8.90 0.33
C LEU A 68 -11.17 7.88 -0.79
N ASN A 69 -11.28 8.29 -2.06
CA ASN A 69 -11.03 7.41 -3.20
C ASN A 69 -9.58 6.94 -3.25
N THR A 70 -8.62 7.81 -2.91
CA THR A 70 -7.20 7.47 -2.80
C THR A 70 -7.00 6.41 -1.71
N ALA A 71 -7.56 6.60 -0.51
CA ALA A 71 -7.47 5.64 0.59
C ALA A 71 -8.07 4.28 0.26
N ILE A 72 -9.25 4.25 -0.37
CA ILE A 72 -9.89 3.00 -0.80
C ILE A 72 -9.03 2.28 -1.86
N SER A 73 -8.48 3.03 -2.82
CA SER A 73 -7.64 2.48 -3.88
C SER A 73 -6.34 1.90 -3.32
N PHE A 74 -5.70 2.62 -2.40
CA PHE A 74 -4.53 2.17 -1.67
C PHE A 74 -4.81 0.87 -0.91
N TYR A 75 -5.89 0.84 -0.12
CA TYR A 75 -6.31 -0.34 0.64
C TYR A 75 -6.51 -1.57 -0.26
N ARG A 76 -7.22 -1.42 -1.39
CA ARG A 76 -7.48 -2.51 -2.34
C ARG A 76 -6.20 -3.05 -2.97
N SER A 77 -5.31 -2.16 -3.42
CA SER A 77 -4.02 -2.55 -4.00
C SER A 77 -3.14 -3.28 -2.98
N HIS A 78 -3.10 -2.78 -1.76
CA HIS A 78 -2.27 -3.35 -0.71
C HIS A 78 -2.77 -4.71 -0.22
N HIS A 79 -4.08 -4.88 -0.06
CA HIS A 79 -4.68 -6.18 0.28
C HIS A 79 -4.46 -7.23 -0.82
N LYS A 80 -4.51 -6.83 -2.09
CA LYS A 80 -4.20 -7.73 -3.21
C LYS A 80 -2.74 -8.16 -3.21
N ARG A 81 -1.81 -7.24 -2.92
CA ARG A 81 -0.37 -7.54 -2.82
C ARG A 81 -0.07 -8.50 -1.68
N LYS A 82 -0.59 -8.25 -0.46
CA LYS A 82 -0.40 -9.14 0.69
C LYS A 82 -0.97 -10.55 0.47
N SER A 83 -2.09 -10.68 -0.24
CA SER A 83 -2.66 -12.00 -0.59
C SER A 83 -1.89 -12.74 -1.68
N ALA A 84 -1.06 -12.05 -2.48
CA ALA A 84 -0.30 -12.63 -3.58
C ALA A 84 1.14 -13.00 -3.19
N THR A 85 1.59 -12.63 -1.99
CA THR A 85 2.92 -12.95 -1.48
C THR A 85 2.82 -14.09 -0.48
N ILE A 86 3.08 -15.32 -0.92
CA ILE A 86 3.35 -16.45 -0.03
C ILE A 86 4.81 -16.32 0.41
N SER A 87 5.07 -16.39 1.72
CA SER A 87 6.43 -16.41 2.26
C SER A 87 7.14 -17.68 1.81
N ILE A 88 8.32 -17.53 1.20
CA ILE A 88 9.12 -18.62 0.65
C ILE A 88 9.70 -19.54 1.76
N ASN A 89 9.63 -19.13 3.03
CA ASN A 89 10.31 -19.83 4.13
C ASN A 89 9.73 -21.20 4.51
N GLU A 90 8.42 -21.45 4.34
CA GLU A 90 7.82 -22.73 4.76
C GLU A 90 7.94 -23.80 3.66
N ALA A 91 7.72 -23.40 2.40
CA ALA A 91 7.61 -24.33 1.27
C ALA A 91 8.96 -24.91 0.80
N ILE A 92 10.09 -24.31 1.16
CA ILE A 92 11.43 -24.82 0.78
C ILE A 92 11.89 -25.93 1.74
N PHE A 93 11.49 -25.89 3.02
CA PHE A 93 11.96 -26.88 4.00
C PHE A 93 11.37 -28.28 3.76
N GLU A 94 10.13 -28.39 3.27
CA GLU A 94 9.52 -29.70 2.96
C GLU A 94 10.08 -30.37 1.70
N ILE A 95 10.65 -29.60 0.76
CA ILE A 95 11.22 -30.15 -0.50
C ILE A 95 12.61 -30.75 -0.26
N ALA A 96 13.33 -30.28 0.77
CA ALA A 96 14.70 -30.74 1.05
C ALA A 96 14.77 -32.11 1.75
N ASP A 97 13.67 -32.59 2.33
CA ASP A 97 13.68 -33.81 3.18
C ASP A 97 13.24 -35.11 2.46
N ASP A 98 12.74 -35.08 1.21
CA ASP A 98 12.15 -36.28 0.59
C ASP A 98 12.98 -36.93 -0.55
N ASP A 99 14.00 -36.29 -1.13
CA ASP A 99 14.67 -36.83 -2.34
C ASP A 99 16.21 -36.99 -2.27
N SER A 100 16.91 -36.36 -1.32
CA SER A 100 18.39 -36.40 -1.30
C SER A 100 19.00 -37.56 -0.51
N THR A 101 18.26 -38.17 0.41
CA THR A 101 18.74 -39.27 1.25
C THR A 101 18.63 -40.63 0.57
N ARG A 102 17.62 -40.85 -0.29
CA ARG A 102 17.42 -42.16 -0.95
C ARG A 102 18.45 -42.48 -2.05
N GLN A 103 18.95 -41.47 -2.75
CA GLN A 103 19.92 -41.70 -3.84
C GLN A 103 21.35 -41.95 -3.35
N LEU A 104 21.71 -41.53 -2.13
CA LEU A 104 23.04 -41.77 -1.57
C LEU A 104 23.18 -43.22 -1.06
N ASP A 105 22.13 -43.76 -0.44
CA ASP A 105 22.11 -45.14 0.06
C ASP A 105 22.20 -46.16 -1.08
N GLU A 106 21.53 -45.90 -2.22
CA GLU A 106 21.61 -46.80 -3.39
C GLU A 106 23.01 -46.78 -4.04
N ILE A 107 23.72 -45.65 -4.06
CA ILE A 107 25.06 -45.56 -4.68
C ILE A 107 26.12 -46.27 -3.83
N GLU A 108 26.03 -46.19 -2.49
CA GLU A 108 26.97 -46.89 -1.60
C GLU A 108 26.80 -48.42 -1.64
N GLU A 109 25.59 -48.92 -1.90
CA GLU A 109 25.31 -50.37 -1.98
C GLU A 109 25.89 -50.98 -3.27
N PHE A 110 25.93 -50.22 -4.38
CA PHE A 110 26.56 -50.66 -5.64
C PHE A 110 28.10 -50.69 -5.60
N GLU A 111 28.76 -49.86 -4.77
CA GLU A 111 30.22 -49.87 -4.64
C GLU A 111 30.77 -51.02 -3.76
N GLN A 112 29.92 -51.72 -3.00
CA GLN A 112 30.35 -52.84 -2.13
C GLN A 112 30.22 -54.22 -2.79
N GLU A 113 29.58 -54.33 -3.96
CA GLU A 113 29.41 -55.60 -4.69
C GLU A 113 30.41 -55.82 -5.85
N GLU A 114 31.39 -54.94 -6.07
CA GLU A 114 32.53 -55.13 -7.00
C GLU A 114 33.85 -55.38 -6.25
#